data_AF-A0A2V8T5W3-F1
#
_entry.id   AF-A0A2V8T5W3-F1
#
_cell.length_a   1.000
_cell.length_b   1.000
_cell.length_c   1.000
_cell.angle_alpha   90.00
_cell.angle_beta   90.00
_cell.angle_gamma   90.00
#
_symmetry.space_group_name_H-M   'P 1'
#
loop_
_entity.id
_entity.type
_entity.pdbx_description
1 polymer ?
#
loop_
_entity_poly.entity_id
_entity_poly.type
_entity_poly.pdbx_seq_one_letter_code
_entity_poly.pdbx_strand_id
1 'polypeptide(L)'
;DFKLTLGESIFSSSRAAGRVDSGGNSIEWDLSYVPCQKTYHHVSRTISQLARPSSFVCSPNLDTRFSGTVVVNGRSIVLEDEPGCQSHLWGRKHVDDWVWVHSNAFENHPGTVFEGLAARPRRAGRTLPPIQSLYLRHRGEEHRFVRLRLAEQWQRKLGMGYWSFSAMNTRVYIEGAAQCRLRDMLQAEYSDPDGERLYCINSEVANLKIRLFRRIHGVRWRHVETIKAYATAHLEHASRSSDEGVDL
;
A
#
# COMPACT_ATOMS: atom_id res chain seq x y z
N ASP A 1 2.80 -12.47 -18.87
CA ASP A 1 3.84 -11.54 -18.43
C ASP A 1 3.48 -10.10 -18.71
N PHE A 2 3.74 -9.24 -17.72
CA PHE A 2 3.63 -7.80 -17.83
C PHE A 2 5.02 -7.21 -18.15
N LYS A 3 5.06 -6.25 -19.08
CA LYS A 3 6.24 -5.46 -19.40
C LYS A 3 5.83 -4.08 -19.88
N LEU A 4 6.46 -3.06 -19.33
CA LEU A 4 6.36 -1.65 -19.69
C LEU A 4 7.76 -1.14 -20.01
N THR A 5 7.88 -0.33 -21.05
CA THR A 5 9.13 0.35 -21.42
C THR A 5 8.85 1.82 -21.66
N LEU A 6 9.70 2.70 -21.14
CA LEU A 6 9.64 4.13 -21.36
C LEU A 6 11.06 4.65 -21.59
N GLY A 7 11.38 5.02 -22.84
CA GLY A 7 12.76 5.21 -23.25
C GLY A 7 13.58 3.93 -23.03
N GLU A 8 14.70 4.05 -22.34
CA GLU A 8 15.58 2.93 -21.96
C GLU A 8 15.13 2.22 -20.68
N SER A 9 14.19 2.79 -19.93
CA SER A 9 13.68 2.22 -18.68
C SER A 9 12.73 1.05 -18.95
N ILE A 10 12.82 0.03 -18.09
CA ILE A 10 11.98 -1.18 -18.12
C ILE A 10 11.34 -1.42 -16.76
N PHE A 11 10.07 -1.81 -16.77
CA PHE A 11 9.36 -2.33 -15.63
C PHE A 11 8.60 -3.59 -16.04
N SER A 12 8.84 -4.70 -15.36
CA SER A 12 8.30 -6.02 -15.72
C SER A 12 7.91 -6.80 -14.48
N SER A 13 7.39 -8.01 -14.64
CA SER A 13 7.01 -8.86 -13.50
C SER A 13 8.19 -9.27 -12.59
N SER A 14 9.44 -9.13 -13.03
CA SER A 14 10.65 -9.56 -12.30
C SER A 14 11.83 -8.59 -12.32
N ARG A 15 11.70 -7.45 -12.99
CA ARG A 15 12.79 -6.46 -13.13
C ARG A 15 12.25 -5.05 -13.24
N ALA A 16 12.89 -4.12 -12.54
CA ALA A 16 12.73 -2.69 -12.71
C ALA A 16 14.11 -2.08 -12.93
N ALA A 17 14.36 -1.46 -14.08
CA ALA A 17 15.60 -0.76 -14.34
C ALA A 17 15.34 0.55 -15.08
N GLY A 18 16.12 1.58 -14.80
CA GLY A 18 15.93 2.87 -15.42
C GLY A 18 16.75 3.97 -14.76
N ARG A 19 16.61 5.16 -15.32
CA ARG A 19 17.29 6.37 -14.87
C ARG A 19 16.38 7.59 -15.04
N VAL A 20 16.50 8.54 -14.13
CA VAL A 20 15.89 9.87 -14.24
C VAL A 20 16.89 10.93 -13.79
N ASP A 21 16.94 12.01 -14.54
CA ASP A 21 17.76 13.19 -14.25
C ASP A 21 16.85 14.42 -14.19
N SER A 22 16.94 15.22 -13.13
CA SER A 22 16.14 16.44 -12.96
C SER A 22 16.79 17.42 -12.00
N GLY A 23 16.88 18.69 -12.40
CA GLY A 23 17.36 19.77 -11.51
C GLY A 23 18.77 19.56 -10.95
N GLY A 24 19.65 18.90 -11.71
CA GLY A 24 21.01 18.54 -11.27
C GLY A 24 21.06 17.29 -10.37
N ASN A 25 19.92 16.67 -10.07
CA ASN A 25 19.85 15.38 -9.39
C ASN A 25 19.73 14.23 -10.40
N SER A 26 20.23 13.06 -10.01
CA SER A 26 20.15 11.83 -10.80
C SER A 26 19.80 10.65 -9.90
N ILE A 27 18.89 9.81 -10.38
CA ILE A 27 18.57 8.52 -9.78
C ILE A 27 18.65 7.46 -10.86
N GLU A 28 19.36 6.38 -10.59
CA GLU A 28 19.47 5.20 -11.45
C GLU A 28 19.17 3.95 -10.62
N TRP A 29 18.51 2.98 -11.22
CA TRP A 29 18.18 1.72 -10.55
C TRP A 29 18.28 0.54 -11.52
N ASP A 30 18.71 -0.60 -11.00
CA ASP A 30 18.54 -1.90 -11.65
C ASP A 30 18.24 -2.92 -10.55
N LEU A 31 16.99 -3.35 -10.50
CA LEU A 31 16.42 -4.18 -9.46
C LEU A 31 15.79 -5.42 -10.09
N SER A 32 16.07 -6.56 -9.48
CA SER A 32 15.49 -7.86 -9.81
C SER A 32 14.72 -8.41 -8.63
N TYR A 33 13.68 -9.18 -8.90
CA TYR A 33 12.83 -9.80 -7.89
C TYR A 33 12.13 -11.03 -8.44
N VAL A 34 11.78 -11.96 -7.55
CA VAL A 34 11.08 -13.20 -7.93
C VAL A 34 9.58 -12.94 -7.96
N PRO A 35 8.90 -13.19 -9.09
CA PRO A 35 7.45 -13.02 -9.16
C PRO A 35 6.72 -13.92 -8.14
N CYS A 36 5.70 -13.38 -7.48
CA CYS A 36 4.82 -14.17 -6.64
C CYS A 36 4.00 -15.15 -7.50
N GLN A 37 3.67 -16.31 -6.92
CA GLN A 37 2.81 -17.30 -7.61
C GLN A 37 1.37 -16.83 -7.83
N LYS A 38 0.91 -15.83 -7.05
CA LYS A 38 -0.47 -15.36 -7.07
C LYS A 38 -0.50 -13.84 -6.96
N THR A 39 -1.31 -13.24 -7.83
CA THR A 39 -1.69 -11.83 -7.72
C THR A 39 -2.72 -11.65 -6.60
N TYR A 40 -2.48 -10.66 -5.74
CA TYR A 40 -3.49 -10.19 -4.81
C TYR A 40 -4.40 -9.18 -5.50
N HIS A 41 -5.72 -9.39 -5.40
CA HIS A 41 -6.72 -8.47 -5.93
C HIS A 41 -7.48 -7.86 -4.75
N HIS A 42 -7.39 -6.54 -4.59
CA HIS A 42 -8.06 -5.81 -3.51
C HIS A 42 -9.58 -5.89 -3.62
N VAL A 43 -10.09 -6.01 -4.84
CA VAL A 43 -11.51 -6.19 -5.14
C VAL A 43 -11.69 -7.49 -5.90
N SER A 44 -12.73 -8.25 -5.55
CA SER A 44 -13.03 -9.50 -6.28
C SER A 44 -13.37 -9.21 -7.74
N ARG A 45 -12.98 -10.12 -8.64
CA ARG A 45 -13.27 -10.02 -10.08
C ARG A 45 -14.75 -9.78 -10.37
N THR A 46 -15.64 -10.47 -9.65
CA THR A 46 -17.09 -10.34 -9.78
C THR A 46 -17.57 -8.92 -9.44
N ILE A 47 -17.10 -8.36 -8.33
CA ILE A 47 -17.44 -6.98 -7.93
C ILE A 47 -16.89 -5.99 -8.96
N SER A 48 -15.65 -6.14 -9.40
CA SER A 48 -15.04 -5.26 -10.41
C SER A 48 -15.82 -5.28 -11.73
N GLN A 49 -16.25 -6.46 -12.20
CA GLN A 49 -17.04 -6.59 -13.43
C GLN A 49 -18.42 -5.93 -13.32
N LEU A 50 -19.08 -6.05 -12.16
CA LEU A 50 -20.40 -5.48 -11.93
C LEU A 50 -20.35 -3.96 -11.70
N ALA A 51 -19.41 -3.49 -10.89
CA ALA A 51 -19.32 -2.10 -10.46
C ALA A 51 -18.73 -1.18 -11.54
N ARG A 52 -17.92 -1.73 -12.47
CA ARG A 52 -17.21 -0.99 -13.53
C ARG A 52 -16.49 0.26 -12.97
N PRO A 53 -15.58 0.09 -12.00
CA PRO A 53 -14.95 1.21 -11.32
C PRO A 53 -14.11 2.06 -12.28
N SER A 54 -13.86 3.31 -11.90
CA SER A 54 -12.99 4.21 -12.67
C SER A 54 -11.51 3.85 -12.53
N SER A 55 -11.13 3.18 -11.44
CA SER A 55 -9.78 2.76 -11.11
C SER A 55 -9.75 1.30 -10.63
N PHE A 56 -8.67 0.61 -10.95
CA PHE A 56 -8.39 -0.78 -10.63
C PHE A 56 -7.02 -0.89 -9.98
N VAL A 57 -6.92 -1.75 -8.97
CA VAL A 57 -5.68 -2.02 -8.27
C VAL A 57 -5.50 -3.53 -8.05
N CYS A 58 -4.26 -3.99 -8.20
CA CYS A 58 -3.84 -5.31 -7.77
C CYS A 58 -2.35 -5.30 -7.41
N SER A 59 -1.91 -6.31 -6.67
CA SER A 59 -0.50 -6.52 -6.33
C SER A 59 -0.04 -7.85 -6.90
N PRO A 60 0.55 -7.86 -8.12
CA PRO A 60 1.12 -9.07 -8.71
C PRO A 60 2.17 -9.72 -7.80
N ASN A 61 3.04 -8.90 -7.20
CA ASN A 61 4.06 -9.34 -6.25
C ASN A 61 3.79 -8.71 -4.88
N LEU A 62 2.85 -9.28 -4.11
CA LEU A 62 2.50 -8.75 -2.79
C LEU A 62 3.61 -8.95 -1.74
N ASP A 63 4.42 -9.98 -1.89
CA ASP A 63 5.52 -10.28 -0.97
C ASP A 63 6.68 -10.88 -1.75
N THR A 64 7.63 -10.03 -2.13
CA THR A 64 8.81 -10.45 -2.87
C THR A 64 10.07 -9.85 -2.26
N ARG A 65 11.21 -10.32 -2.75
CA ARG A 65 12.54 -9.91 -2.35
C ARG A 65 13.25 -9.23 -3.51
N PHE A 66 13.74 -8.03 -3.27
CA PHE A 66 14.44 -7.20 -4.25
C PHE A 66 15.93 -7.36 -4.06
N SER A 67 16.66 -7.46 -5.17
CA SER A 67 18.12 -7.45 -5.19
C SER A 67 18.62 -6.63 -6.37
N GLY A 68 19.68 -5.88 -6.16
CA GLY A 68 20.25 -4.98 -7.17
C GLY A 68 20.75 -3.68 -6.55
N THR A 69 20.76 -2.62 -7.35
CA THR A 69 21.38 -1.36 -6.95
C THR A 69 20.46 -0.18 -7.25
N VAL A 70 20.45 0.79 -6.33
CA VAL A 70 19.95 2.15 -6.56
C VAL A 70 21.11 3.12 -6.38
N VAL A 71 21.30 4.03 -7.33
CA VAL A 71 22.31 5.09 -7.27
C VAL A 71 21.60 6.43 -7.22
N VAL A 72 21.82 7.20 -6.15
CA VAL A 72 21.25 8.54 -5.96
C VAL A 72 22.39 9.54 -5.91
N ASN A 73 22.48 10.46 -6.89
CA ASN A 73 23.53 11.48 -6.95
C ASN A 73 24.95 10.91 -6.76
N GLY A 74 25.23 9.77 -7.41
CA GLY A 74 26.52 9.06 -7.30
C GLY A 74 26.70 8.18 -6.06
N ARG A 75 25.79 8.25 -5.07
CA ARG A 75 25.80 7.35 -3.91
C ARG A 75 25.08 6.05 -4.24
N SER A 76 25.82 4.94 -4.21
CA SER A 76 25.27 3.60 -4.42
C SER A 76 24.65 3.01 -3.14
N ILE A 77 23.50 2.38 -3.30
CA ILE A 77 22.76 1.61 -2.29
C ILE A 77 22.54 0.23 -2.90
N VAL A 78 23.06 -0.81 -2.24
CA VAL A 78 22.90 -2.20 -2.66
C VAL A 78 21.76 -2.82 -1.86
N LEU A 79 20.86 -3.52 -2.55
CA LEU A 79 19.78 -4.29 -1.95
C LEU A 79 20.13 -5.77 -2.08
N GLU A 80 20.06 -6.49 -0.97
CA GLU A 80 20.35 -7.93 -0.89
C GLU A 80 19.17 -8.65 -0.21
N ASP A 81 18.34 -9.33 -1.01
CA ASP A 81 17.12 -10.02 -0.53
C ASP A 81 16.16 -9.14 0.30
N GLU A 82 16.04 -7.86 -0.05
CA GLU A 82 15.26 -6.90 0.74
C GLU A 82 13.75 -7.04 0.49
N PRO A 83 12.88 -6.96 1.52
CA PRO A 83 11.44 -7.04 1.35
C PRO A 83 10.89 -5.91 0.46
N GLY A 84 9.95 -6.25 -0.41
CA GLY A 84 9.17 -5.24 -1.12
C GLY A 84 7.92 -5.80 -1.80
N CYS A 85 7.20 -4.92 -2.49
CA CYS A 85 6.00 -5.25 -3.24
C CYS A 85 5.98 -4.62 -4.63
N GLN A 86 5.18 -5.20 -5.53
CA GLN A 86 4.82 -4.61 -6.82
C GLN A 86 3.30 -4.54 -6.91
N SER A 87 2.77 -3.33 -7.07
CA SER A 87 1.35 -3.05 -7.27
C SER A 87 1.13 -2.29 -8.57
N HIS A 88 0.00 -2.58 -9.21
CA HIS A 88 -0.45 -1.89 -10.42
C HIS A 88 -1.73 -1.13 -10.09
N LEU A 89 -1.77 0.15 -10.45
CA LEU A 89 -2.94 1.01 -10.40
C LEU A 89 -3.21 1.52 -11.82
N TRP A 90 -4.42 1.32 -12.32
CA TRP A 90 -4.79 1.76 -13.67
C TRP A 90 -6.28 2.06 -13.77
N GLY A 91 -6.66 2.87 -14.76
CA GLY A 91 -8.06 3.19 -14.99
C GLY A 91 -8.24 4.46 -15.79
N ARG A 92 -9.47 4.97 -15.77
CA ARG A 92 -9.86 6.22 -16.44
C ARG A 92 -9.79 7.42 -15.51
N LYS A 93 -9.87 7.19 -14.19
CA LYS A 93 -9.83 8.25 -13.18
C LYS A 93 -9.58 7.66 -11.79
N HIS A 94 -8.71 8.30 -11.00
CA HIS A 94 -8.50 7.97 -9.60
C HIS A 94 -9.78 8.15 -8.78
N VAL A 95 -9.82 7.48 -7.62
CA VAL A 95 -10.87 7.69 -6.61
C VAL A 95 -10.67 9.06 -5.93
N ASP A 96 -11.61 9.52 -5.11
CA ASP A 96 -11.52 10.86 -4.50
C ASP A 96 -10.53 10.93 -3.36
N ASP A 97 -10.43 9.85 -2.60
CA ASP A 97 -9.41 9.66 -1.60
C ASP A 97 -9.13 8.17 -1.37
N TRP A 98 -7.92 7.87 -0.92
CA TRP A 98 -7.60 6.58 -0.35
C TRP A 98 -6.53 6.68 0.73
N VAL A 99 -6.45 5.64 1.54
CA VAL A 99 -5.32 5.32 2.40
C VAL A 99 -4.86 3.92 2.06
N TRP A 100 -3.58 3.75 1.80
CA TRP A 100 -2.97 2.44 1.56
C TRP A 100 -1.83 2.20 2.55
N VAL A 101 -1.83 1.01 3.14
CA VAL A 101 -0.76 0.51 4.01
C VAL A 101 -0.33 -0.85 3.54
N HIS A 102 0.98 -1.01 3.43
CA HIS A 102 1.61 -2.28 3.12
C HIS A 102 2.79 -2.53 4.07
N SER A 103 2.96 -3.79 4.51
CA SER A 103 4.26 -4.24 5.01
C SER A 103 4.38 -5.75 4.84
N ASN A 104 5.56 -6.21 4.44
CA ASN A 104 6.03 -7.59 4.50
C ASN A 104 7.32 -7.71 5.32
N ALA A 105 7.62 -6.69 6.14
CA ALA A 105 8.85 -6.53 6.90
C ALA A 105 8.54 -6.32 8.40
N PHE A 106 7.97 -7.35 9.03
CA PHE A 106 7.61 -7.31 10.45
C PHE A 106 8.73 -7.84 11.35
N GLU A 107 9.04 -7.08 12.40
CA GLU A 107 10.03 -7.44 13.43
C GLU A 107 9.65 -8.78 14.08
N ASN A 108 10.57 -9.75 14.10
CA ASN A 108 10.37 -11.07 14.73
C ASN A 108 9.18 -11.89 14.18
N HIS A 109 8.60 -11.52 13.03
CA HIS A 109 7.48 -12.24 12.42
C HIS A 109 7.71 -12.47 10.91
N PRO A 110 8.77 -13.21 10.51
CA PRO A 110 9.05 -13.48 9.11
C PRO A 110 7.87 -14.18 8.41
N GLY A 111 7.67 -13.87 7.13
CA GLY A 111 6.56 -14.38 6.32
C GLY A 111 5.19 -13.75 6.65
N THR A 112 5.16 -12.74 7.52
CA THR A 112 3.95 -11.94 7.77
C THR A 112 3.81 -10.86 6.72
N VAL A 113 2.60 -10.70 6.18
CA VAL A 113 2.27 -9.69 5.18
C VAL A 113 0.95 -9.04 5.56
N PHE A 114 0.91 -7.72 5.56
CA PHE A 114 -0.33 -6.96 5.70
C PHE A 114 -0.50 -6.03 4.51
N GLU A 115 -1.73 -5.99 4.02
CA GLU A 115 -2.15 -5.14 2.91
C GLU A 115 -3.51 -4.55 3.25
N GLY A 116 -3.57 -3.23 3.38
CA GLY A 116 -4.78 -2.52 3.78
C GLY A 116 -5.05 -1.32 2.89
N LEU A 117 -6.20 -1.32 2.22
CA LEU A 117 -6.66 -0.22 1.37
C LEU A 117 -8.04 0.24 1.83
N ALA A 118 -8.19 1.54 2.07
CA ALA A 118 -9.48 2.21 2.21
C ALA A 118 -9.60 3.26 1.11
N ALA A 119 -10.71 3.30 0.38
CA ALA A 119 -10.88 4.21 -0.76
C ALA A 119 -12.31 4.76 -0.83
N ARG A 120 -12.48 6.00 -1.32
CA ARG A 120 -13.78 6.60 -1.67
C ARG A 120 -13.96 6.71 -3.18
N PRO A 121 -14.61 5.73 -3.82
CA PRO A 121 -14.84 5.77 -5.25
C PRO A 121 -15.73 6.93 -5.65
N ARG A 122 -15.57 7.41 -6.88
CA ARG A 122 -16.50 8.36 -7.49
C ARG A 122 -17.37 7.65 -8.52
N ARG A 123 -18.66 7.99 -8.57
CA ARG A 123 -19.58 7.54 -9.63
C ARG A 123 -20.50 8.68 -10.05
N ALA A 124 -20.54 8.95 -11.35
CA ALA A 124 -21.37 10.02 -11.93
C ALA A 124 -21.23 11.37 -11.19
N GLY A 125 -19.98 11.78 -10.93
CA GLY A 125 -19.67 13.03 -10.25
C GLY A 125 -19.85 13.03 -8.73
N ARG A 126 -20.36 11.96 -8.11
CA ARG A 126 -20.58 11.87 -6.67
C ARG A 126 -19.59 10.94 -5.98
N THR A 127 -19.04 11.38 -4.86
CA THR A 127 -18.25 10.55 -3.94
C THR A 127 -19.16 9.53 -3.27
N LEU A 128 -18.77 8.25 -3.33
CA LEU A 128 -19.48 7.15 -2.70
C LEU A 128 -18.95 6.91 -1.27
N PRO A 129 -19.70 6.20 -0.42
CA PRO A 129 -19.18 5.75 0.87
C PRO A 129 -17.87 4.96 0.71
N PRO A 130 -16.96 5.07 1.69
CA PRO A 130 -15.69 4.37 1.62
C PRO A 130 -15.87 2.86 1.55
N ILE A 131 -15.04 2.23 0.71
CA ILE A 131 -14.86 0.78 0.63
C ILE A 131 -13.49 0.43 1.18
N GLN A 132 -13.35 -0.80 1.67
CA GLN A 132 -12.10 -1.23 2.29
C GLN A 132 -11.76 -2.66 1.87
N SER A 133 -10.47 -2.95 1.80
CA SER A 133 -9.90 -4.27 1.54
C SER A 133 -8.71 -4.46 2.46
N LEU A 134 -8.80 -5.46 3.35
CA LEU A 134 -7.70 -5.83 4.22
C LEU A 134 -7.32 -7.30 3.99
N TYR A 135 -6.02 -7.56 4.03
CA TYR A 135 -5.42 -8.87 3.98
C TYR A 135 -4.32 -8.99 5.03
N LEU A 136 -4.27 -10.15 5.68
CA LEU A 136 -3.20 -10.54 6.58
C LEU A 136 -2.79 -11.97 6.22
N ARG A 137 -1.52 -12.16 5.87
CA ARG A 137 -0.87 -13.47 5.94
C ARG A 137 -0.01 -13.52 7.18
N HIS A 138 -0.21 -14.52 8.02
CA HIS A 138 0.57 -14.66 9.25
C HIS A 138 0.69 -16.13 9.65
N ARG A 139 1.90 -16.60 9.92
CA ARG A 139 2.20 -18.01 10.25
C ARG A 139 1.58 -19.02 9.25
N GLY A 140 1.67 -18.69 7.96
CA GLY A 140 1.15 -19.52 6.87
C GLY A 140 -0.38 -19.47 6.70
N GLU A 141 -1.12 -18.78 7.56
CA GLU A 141 -2.57 -18.58 7.41
C GLU A 141 -2.86 -17.28 6.65
N GLU A 142 -3.72 -17.34 5.64
CA GLU A 142 -4.21 -16.17 4.92
C GLU A 142 -5.61 -15.76 5.42
N HIS A 143 -5.79 -14.47 5.65
CA HIS A 143 -7.02 -13.88 6.13
C HIS A 143 -7.42 -12.71 5.24
N ARG A 144 -8.58 -12.85 4.58
CA ARG A 144 -9.28 -11.74 3.93
C ARG A 144 -10.44 -11.32 4.80
N PHE A 145 -10.70 -10.02 4.83
CA PHE A 145 -11.72 -9.44 5.70
C PHE A 145 -12.86 -8.84 4.87
N VAL A 146 -14.08 -9.32 5.12
CA VAL A 146 -15.31 -8.91 4.41
C VAL A 146 -16.28 -8.14 5.31
N ARG A 147 -16.12 -8.21 6.65
CA ARG A 147 -16.85 -7.39 7.62
C ARG A 147 -15.90 -6.37 8.21
N LEU A 148 -15.96 -5.17 7.63
CA LEU A 148 -15.13 -4.05 8.02
C LEU A 148 -16.04 -3.11 8.80
N ARG A 149 -15.70 -2.82 10.06
CA ARG A 149 -16.20 -1.59 10.67
C ARG A 149 -15.46 -0.50 9.92
N LEU A 150 -16.19 0.39 9.26
CA LEU A 150 -15.60 1.50 8.53
C LEU A 150 -14.52 2.11 9.40
N ALA A 151 -13.27 1.92 8.98
CA ALA A 151 -12.17 2.44 9.74
C ALA A 151 -12.27 3.96 9.78
N GLU A 152 -11.68 4.56 10.80
CA GLU A 152 -11.52 6.00 10.79
C GLU A 152 -10.73 6.38 9.54
N GLN A 153 -11.16 7.47 8.91
CA GLN A 153 -10.49 8.00 7.73
C GLN A 153 -9.06 8.42 8.09
N TRP A 154 -8.25 8.77 7.09
CA TRP A 154 -6.99 9.46 7.32
C TRP A 154 -7.16 10.59 8.35
N GLN A 155 -6.29 10.61 9.36
CA GLN A 155 -6.27 11.64 10.38
C GLN A 155 -4.90 12.30 10.45
N ARG A 156 -4.92 13.62 10.64
CA ARG A 156 -3.76 14.40 11.03
C ARG A 156 -3.86 14.69 12.52
N LYS A 157 -2.86 14.28 13.29
CA LYS A 157 -2.82 14.58 14.73
C LYS A 157 -1.39 14.85 15.14
N LEU A 158 -1.15 16.04 15.71
CA LEU A 158 0.14 16.42 16.30
C LEU A 158 1.34 16.22 15.34
N GLY A 159 1.20 16.62 14.06
CA GLY A 159 2.27 16.48 13.06
C GLY A 159 2.46 15.04 12.54
N MET A 160 1.50 14.15 12.79
CA MET A 160 1.51 12.77 12.31
C MET A 160 0.36 12.52 11.34
N GLY A 161 0.67 11.76 10.29
CA GLY A 161 -0.30 11.06 9.48
C GLY A 161 -0.66 9.74 10.15
N TYR A 162 -1.95 9.43 10.24
CA TYR A 162 -2.46 8.31 11.00
C TYR A 162 -3.65 7.65 10.31
N TRP A 163 -3.65 6.31 10.33
CA TRP A 163 -4.78 5.50 9.93
C TRP A 163 -4.95 4.33 10.89
N SER A 164 -6.13 4.20 11.50
CA SER A 164 -6.50 3.02 12.29
C SER A 164 -7.40 2.12 11.47
N PHE A 165 -7.51 0.85 11.85
CA PHE A 165 -8.45 -0.09 11.25
C PHE A 165 -8.86 -1.20 12.22
N SER A 166 -10.04 -1.77 11.98
CA SER A 166 -10.45 -3.01 12.63
C SER A 166 -11.26 -3.87 11.66
N ALA A 167 -11.08 -5.19 11.76
CA ALA A 167 -11.71 -6.11 10.83
C ALA A 167 -11.84 -7.51 11.40
N MET A 168 -12.88 -8.23 10.98
CA MET A 168 -13.05 -9.63 11.37
C MET A 168 -13.48 -10.52 10.20
N ASN A 169 -13.07 -11.77 10.29
CA ASN A 169 -13.69 -12.88 9.59
C ASN A 169 -14.19 -13.91 10.62
N THR A 170 -14.51 -15.13 10.18
CA THR A 170 -15.04 -16.17 11.08
C THR A 170 -14.02 -16.68 12.10
N ARG A 171 -12.72 -16.50 11.85
CA ARG A 171 -11.59 -17.08 12.62
C ARG A 171 -10.82 -16.05 13.43
N VAL A 172 -10.59 -14.86 12.85
CA VAL A 172 -9.72 -13.82 13.40
C VAL A 172 -10.41 -12.46 13.43
N TYR A 173 -10.05 -11.67 14.43
CA TYR A 173 -10.32 -10.25 14.53
C TYR A 173 -8.97 -9.52 14.64
N ILE A 174 -8.84 -8.40 13.95
CA ILE A 174 -7.66 -7.54 14.00
C ILE A 174 -8.05 -6.12 14.37
N GLU A 175 -7.18 -5.47 15.13
CA GLU A 175 -7.15 -4.03 15.35
C GLU A 175 -5.76 -3.56 15.01
N GLY A 176 -5.63 -2.45 14.29
CA GLY A 176 -4.32 -1.94 13.98
C GLY A 176 -4.31 -0.45 13.70
N ALA A 177 -3.10 0.08 13.61
CA ALA A 177 -2.87 1.43 13.15
C ALA A 177 -1.51 1.56 12.47
N ALA A 178 -1.50 2.35 11.41
CA ALA A 178 -0.30 2.84 10.76
C ALA A 178 -0.12 4.33 11.08
N GLN A 179 1.12 4.74 11.26
CA GLN A 179 1.44 6.13 11.55
C GLN A 179 2.81 6.52 11.01
N CYS A 180 2.92 7.75 10.54
CA CYS A 180 4.19 8.36 10.15
C CYS A 180 4.21 9.83 10.58
N ARG A 181 5.40 10.39 10.78
CA ARG A 181 5.51 11.85 10.97
C ARG A 181 5.37 12.50 9.60
N LEU A 182 4.68 13.64 9.52
CA LEU A 182 4.49 14.33 8.25
C LEU A 182 5.81 14.77 7.60
N ARG A 183 6.82 15.11 8.41
CA ARG A 183 8.18 15.40 7.92
C ARG A 183 8.94 14.20 7.32
N ASP A 184 8.46 12.99 7.62
CA ASP A 184 9.04 11.73 7.13
C ASP A 184 8.19 11.21 5.92
N MET A 185 7.30 12.06 5.36
CA MET A 185 6.47 11.82 4.19
C MET A 185 6.87 12.77 3.06
N LEU A 186 6.68 12.34 1.81
CA LEU A 186 6.84 13.15 0.61
C LEU A 186 5.49 13.27 -0.12
N GLN A 187 5.25 14.39 -0.78
CA GLN A 187 4.04 14.63 -1.54
C GLN A 187 4.28 14.58 -3.05
N ALA A 188 3.57 13.72 -3.75
CA ALA A 188 3.55 13.68 -5.20
C ALA A 188 2.21 14.19 -5.76
N GLU A 189 2.27 14.99 -6.82
CA GLU A 189 1.11 15.36 -7.63
C GLU A 189 0.89 14.32 -8.75
N TYR A 190 -0.33 13.82 -8.84
CA TYR A 190 -0.82 12.98 -9.93
C TYR A 190 -1.82 13.78 -10.76
N SER A 191 -1.77 13.58 -12.08
CA SER A 191 -2.77 14.10 -13.02
C SER A 191 -3.67 12.96 -13.49
N ASP A 192 -4.98 13.12 -13.31
CA ASP A 192 -5.96 12.26 -13.97
C ASP A 192 -5.95 12.49 -15.49
N PRO A 193 -6.46 11.53 -16.29
CA PRO A 193 -6.57 11.69 -17.74
C PRO A 193 -7.39 12.90 -18.22
N ASP A 194 -8.27 13.44 -17.36
CA ASP A 194 -9.06 14.66 -17.63
C ASP A 194 -8.39 15.95 -17.09
N GLY A 195 -7.17 15.85 -16.57
CA GLY A 195 -6.39 16.97 -16.03
C GLY A 195 -6.71 17.33 -14.59
N GLU A 196 -7.67 16.68 -13.93
CA GLU A 196 -7.88 16.88 -12.50
C GLU A 196 -6.68 16.39 -11.69
N ARG A 197 -6.34 17.16 -10.65
CA ARG A 197 -5.21 16.85 -9.78
C ARG A 197 -5.62 15.95 -8.62
N LEU A 198 -4.61 15.31 -8.09
CA LEU A 198 -4.68 14.41 -6.95
C LEU A 198 -3.31 14.45 -6.29
N TYR A 199 -3.29 14.54 -4.97
CA TYR A 199 -2.05 14.64 -4.21
C TYR A 199 -1.94 13.41 -3.35
N CYS A 200 -0.82 12.69 -3.45
CA CYS A 200 -0.51 11.56 -2.57
C CYS A 200 0.64 11.94 -1.66
N ILE A 201 0.43 11.84 -0.37
CA ILE A 201 1.53 11.83 0.61
C ILE A 201 1.86 10.40 0.95
N ASN A 202 3.14 10.02 0.88
CA ASN A 202 3.57 8.66 1.19
C ASN A 202 4.86 8.62 2.00
N SER A 203 5.09 7.47 2.64
CA SER A 203 6.34 7.14 3.31
C SER A 203 6.55 5.64 3.27
N GLU A 204 7.79 5.21 3.03
CA GLU A 204 8.23 3.81 3.11
C GLU A 204 8.81 3.44 4.48
N VAL A 205 8.80 4.39 5.43
CA VAL A 205 9.36 4.26 6.78
C VAL A 205 8.32 4.53 7.87
N ALA A 206 7.06 4.21 7.59
CA ALA A 206 5.99 4.31 8.57
C ALA A 206 6.07 3.17 9.60
N ASN A 207 5.36 3.37 10.72
CA ASN A 207 5.15 2.33 11.72
C ASN A 207 3.78 1.70 11.54
N LEU A 208 3.69 0.37 11.68
CA LEU A 208 2.44 -0.38 11.66
C LEU A 208 2.39 -1.32 12.87
N LYS A 209 1.28 -1.30 13.60
CA LYS A 209 1.01 -2.23 14.71
C LYS A 209 -0.34 -2.91 14.47
N ILE A 210 -0.35 -4.24 14.60
CA ILE A 210 -1.54 -5.07 14.46
C ILE A 210 -1.69 -5.93 15.72
N ARG A 211 -2.83 -5.84 16.38
CA ARG A 211 -3.26 -6.74 17.45
C ARG A 211 -4.13 -7.82 16.82
N LEU A 212 -3.69 -9.07 16.92
CA LEU A 212 -4.42 -10.23 16.44
C LEU A 212 -5.20 -10.88 17.57
N PHE A 213 -6.46 -11.21 17.30
CA PHE A 213 -7.34 -11.92 18.20
C PHE A 213 -7.89 -13.17 17.52
N ARG A 214 -8.00 -14.27 18.27
CA ARG A 214 -8.68 -15.49 17.82
C ARG A 214 -9.99 -15.70 18.55
N ARG A 215 -10.94 -16.33 17.86
CA ARG A 215 -12.26 -16.62 18.41
C ARG A 215 -12.14 -17.71 19.47
N ILE A 216 -12.73 -17.47 20.64
CA ILE A 216 -12.87 -18.42 21.74
C ILE A 216 -14.35 -18.52 22.12
N HIS A 217 -14.82 -19.73 22.43
CA HIS A 217 -16.18 -20.02 22.92
C HIS A 217 -17.29 -19.24 22.18
N GLY A 218 -17.56 -19.62 20.93
CA GLY A 218 -18.71 -19.13 20.17
C GLY A 218 -18.59 -17.70 19.66
N VAL A 219 -18.45 -16.68 20.52
CA VAL A 219 -18.52 -15.25 20.11
C VAL A 219 -17.47 -14.34 20.73
N ARG A 220 -16.63 -14.84 21.66
CA ARG A 220 -15.62 -14.02 22.32
C ARG A 220 -14.32 -14.00 21.51
N TRP A 221 -13.59 -12.88 21.61
CA TRP A 221 -12.28 -12.71 21.00
C TRP A 221 -11.23 -12.65 22.09
N ARG A 222 -10.17 -13.46 21.96
CA ARG A 222 -9.01 -13.43 22.85
C ARG A 222 -7.83 -12.88 22.08
N HIS A 223 -7.16 -11.87 22.64
CA HIS A 223 -5.89 -11.37 22.12
C HIS A 223 -4.87 -12.50 22.14
N VAL A 224 -4.20 -12.72 21.02
CA VAL A 224 -3.18 -13.76 20.90
C VAL A 224 -1.80 -13.19 20.63
N GLU A 225 -1.71 -12.06 19.92
CA GLU A 225 -0.41 -11.58 19.43
C GLU A 225 -0.46 -10.09 19.05
N THR A 226 0.69 -9.43 19.12
CA THR A 226 0.88 -8.08 18.58
C THR A 226 2.05 -8.09 17.61
N ILE A 227 1.77 -7.81 16.35
CA ILE A 227 2.71 -7.82 15.24
C ILE A 227 3.08 -6.37 14.92
N LYS A 228 4.36 -6.07 14.72
CA LYS A 228 4.86 -4.72 14.52
C LYS A 228 5.84 -4.65 13.35
N ALA A 229 5.68 -3.62 12.53
CA ALA A 229 6.65 -3.17 11.55
C ALA A 229 7.06 -1.75 12.00
N TYR A 230 8.34 -1.58 12.37
CA TYR A 230 8.86 -0.30 12.84
C TYR A 230 9.74 0.30 11.75
N ALA A 231 9.34 1.46 11.24
CA ALA A 231 10.00 2.12 10.11
C ALA A 231 10.19 1.23 8.87
N THR A 232 9.28 0.28 8.65
CA THR A 232 9.32 -0.72 7.56
C THR A 232 7.95 -0.94 6.91
N ALA A 233 7.03 0.02 7.11
CA ALA A 233 5.72 0.00 6.47
C ALA A 233 5.62 1.12 5.45
N HIS A 234 5.03 0.81 4.31
CA HIS A 234 4.45 1.78 3.41
C HIS A 234 3.17 2.33 4.06
N LEU A 235 3.02 3.65 4.06
CA LEU A 235 1.78 4.34 4.39
C LEU A 235 1.62 5.51 3.43
N GLU A 236 0.49 5.54 2.73
CA GLU A 236 0.12 6.67 1.92
C GLU A 236 -1.33 7.09 2.13
N HIS A 237 -1.57 8.37 1.89
CA HIS A 237 -2.90 8.94 1.77
C HIS A 237 -2.93 9.86 0.56
N ALA A 238 -3.92 9.68 -0.28
CA ALA A 238 -4.15 10.59 -1.38
C ALA A 238 -5.53 11.21 -1.32
N SER A 239 -5.62 12.46 -1.79
CA SER A 239 -6.87 13.21 -1.84
C SER A 239 -6.86 14.26 -2.96
N ARG A 240 -8.04 14.82 -3.24
CA ARG A 240 -8.21 15.94 -4.20
C ARG A 240 -7.66 17.28 -3.70
N SER A 241 -7.16 17.33 -2.47
CA SER A 241 -6.54 18.51 -1.88
C SER A 241 -5.09 18.20 -1.50
N SER A 242 -4.20 19.18 -1.70
CA SER A 242 -2.83 19.06 -1.24
C SER A 242 -2.78 19.07 0.30
N ASP A 243 -1.79 18.38 0.84
CA ASP A 243 -1.57 18.24 2.27
C ASP A 243 -0.60 19.33 2.75
N GLU A 244 -1.14 20.43 3.28
CA GLU A 244 -0.34 21.56 3.77
C GLU A 244 0.61 21.11 4.89
N GLY A 245 1.92 21.23 4.70
CA GLY A 245 2.94 20.85 5.70
C GLY A 245 3.67 19.54 5.40
N VAL A 246 3.50 18.98 4.20
CA VAL A 246 4.36 17.94 3.62
C VAL A 246 5.07 18.52 2.41
N ASP A 247 6.37 18.27 2.31
CA ASP A 247 7.20 18.77 1.22
C ASP A 247 6.89 18.03 -0.09
N LEU A 248 7.03 18.76 -1.21
CA LEU A 248 6.95 18.18 -2.57
C LEU A 248 8.23 17.43 -2.94
#